data_AF-A0A353Q1F5-F1
#
_entry.id   AF-A0A353Q1F5-F1
#
_cell.length_a   1.000
_cell.length_b   1.000
_cell.length_c   1.000
_cell.angle_alpha   90.00
_cell.angle_beta   90.00
_cell.angle_gamma   90.00
#
_symmetry.space_group_name_H-M   'P 1'
#
loop_
_entity.id
_entity.type
_entity.pdbx_description
1 polymer ?
#
loop_
_entity_poly.entity_id
_entity_poly.type
_entity_poly.pdbx_seq_one_letter_code
_entity_poly.pdbx_strand_id
1 'polypeptide(L)'
;EQEKYTCGVNDEGYKTKVVLAGHPYSVNDSFLNMNVIKKLNNLGIGVITEEFVSKDDINYEVDKLFKRPFWTFTKDTYGSTVYLADNRKVDGIVY
;
A
#
# COMPACT_ATOMS: atom_id res chain seq x y z
N GLU A 1 -5.28 9.01 -21.62
CA GLU A 1 -6.51 8.31 -21.20
C GLU A 1 -6.38 7.56 -19.87
N GLN A 2 -5.19 7.06 -19.51
CA GLN A 2 -4.93 6.39 -18.21
C GLN A 2 -4.97 7.34 -16.98
N GLU A 3 -4.64 8.63 -17.15
CA GLU A 3 -4.53 9.63 -16.06
C GLU A 3 -5.86 9.98 -15.35
N LYS A 4 -7.00 9.50 -15.84
CA LYS A 4 -8.32 9.76 -15.25
C LYS A 4 -8.71 8.77 -14.14
N TYR A 5 -7.93 7.70 -13.93
CA TYR A 5 -8.24 6.69 -12.93
C TYR A 5 -7.36 6.86 -11.70
N THR A 6 -7.98 7.03 -10.54
CA THR A 6 -7.30 6.87 -9.25
C THR A 6 -7.10 5.37 -9.01
N CYS A 7 -5.85 4.91 -9.06
CA CYS A 7 -5.47 3.56 -8.66
C CYS A 7 -5.24 3.48 -7.15
N GLY A 8 -5.56 2.34 -6.54
CA GLY A 8 -5.39 2.09 -5.11
C GLY A 8 -6.62 2.40 -4.25
N VAL A 9 -6.47 2.18 -2.95
CA VAL A 9 -7.49 2.46 -1.92
C VAL A 9 -6.84 3.17 -0.72
N ASN A 10 -7.55 4.12 -0.14
CA ASN A 10 -7.26 4.68 1.18
C ASN A 10 -8.57 4.91 1.92
N ASP A 11 -8.92 3.94 2.76
CA ASP A 11 -10.14 3.96 3.54
C ASP A 11 -10.02 4.90 4.75
N GLU A 12 -11.06 5.68 5.04
CA GLU A 12 -11.15 6.54 6.22
C GLU A 12 -12.26 6.08 7.18
N GLY A 13 -12.17 6.48 8.45
CA GLY A 13 -13.20 6.19 9.46
C GLY A 13 -13.13 4.80 10.11
N TYR A 14 -12.12 3.99 9.79
CA TYR A 14 -11.86 2.71 10.45
C TYR A 14 -10.97 2.88 11.69
N LYS A 15 -11.28 2.13 12.75
CA LYS A 15 -10.48 2.14 13.99
C LYS A 15 -9.11 1.49 13.80
N THR A 16 -9.07 0.42 13.00
CA THR A 16 -7.84 -0.28 12.63
C THR A 16 -7.60 -0.08 11.15
N LYS A 17 -6.38 0.29 10.78
CA LYS A 17 -5.97 0.46 9.38
C LYS A 17 -4.75 -0.39 9.07
N VAL A 18 -4.76 -1.10 7.96
CA VAL A 18 -3.61 -1.89 7.49
C VAL A 18 -3.14 -1.41 6.13
N VAL A 19 -1.84 -1.53 5.88
CA VAL A 19 -1.33 -1.43 4.51
C VAL A 19 -1.50 -2.78 3.82
N LEU A 20 -2.10 -2.77 2.64
CA LEU A 20 -2.16 -3.94 1.76
C LEU A 20 -1.03 -3.82 0.75
N ALA A 21 0.10 -4.45 1.09
CA ALA A 21 1.31 -4.46 0.29
C ALA A 21 1.26 -5.61 -0.72
N GLY A 22 1.75 -5.37 -1.93
CA GLY A 22 1.76 -6.39 -2.97
C GLY A 22 1.82 -5.75 -4.33
N HIS A 23 1.91 -6.57 -5.37
CA HIS A 23 1.93 -6.02 -6.71
C HIS A 23 0.59 -5.36 -7.05
N PRO A 24 0.58 -4.20 -7.74
CA PRO A 24 -0.65 -3.49 -8.09
C PRO A 24 -1.67 -4.35 -8.82
N TYR A 25 -1.21 -5.29 -9.66
CA TYR A 25 -2.09 -6.22 -10.37
C TYR A 25 -2.74 -7.28 -9.46
N SER A 26 -2.17 -7.56 -8.30
CA SER A 26 -2.77 -8.45 -7.29
C SER A 26 -3.67 -7.67 -6.35
N VAL A 27 -3.26 -6.47 -5.94
CA VAL A 27 -3.98 -5.66 -4.95
C VAL A 27 -5.23 -5.00 -5.55
N ASN A 28 -5.14 -4.49 -6.78
CA ASN A 28 -6.24 -3.76 -7.40
C ASN A 28 -7.22 -4.66 -8.19
N ASP A 29 -6.88 -5.93 -8.45
CA ASP A 29 -7.77 -6.87 -9.14
C ASP A 29 -8.64 -7.65 -8.14
N SER A 30 -9.89 -7.20 -8.00
CA SER A 30 -10.87 -7.81 -7.09
C SER A 30 -11.26 -9.25 -7.44
N PHE A 31 -11.05 -9.69 -8.68
CA PHE A 31 -11.32 -11.07 -9.08
C PHE A 31 -10.18 -11.98 -8.66
N LEU A 32 -8.93 -11.59 -8.93
CA LEU A 32 -7.73 -12.35 -8.56
C LEU A 32 -7.54 -12.45 -7.05
N ASN A 33 -7.77 -11.36 -6.31
CA ASN A 33 -7.61 -11.36 -4.85
C ASN A 33 -8.88 -11.78 -4.08
N MET A 34 -9.90 -12.27 -4.78
CA MET A 34 -11.18 -12.68 -4.20
C MET A 34 -11.81 -11.58 -3.31
N ASN A 35 -11.67 -10.34 -3.74
CA ASN A 35 -12.18 -9.13 -3.11
C ASN A 35 -11.72 -8.95 -1.64
N VAL A 36 -10.40 -9.07 -1.42
CA VAL A 36 -9.80 -9.02 -0.08
C VAL A 36 -10.09 -7.72 0.66
N ILE A 37 -10.08 -6.57 -0.04
CA ILE A 37 -10.38 -5.26 0.55
C ILE A 37 -11.78 -5.26 1.17
N LYS A 38 -12.78 -5.77 0.44
CA LYS A 38 -14.15 -5.88 0.97
C LYS A 38 -14.22 -6.79 2.20
N LYS A 39 -13.44 -7.88 2.24
CA LYS A 39 -13.39 -8.78 3.40
C LYS A 39 -12.79 -8.09 4.63
N LEU A 40 -11.72 -7.30 4.46
CA LEU A 40 -11.13 -6.51 5.54
C LEU A 40 -12.08 -5.43 6.04
N ASN A 41 -12.75 -4.72 5.12
CA ASN A 41 -13.72 -3.68 5.48
C ASN A 41 -14.91 -4.27 6.25
N ASN A 42 -15.39 -5.46 5.87
CA ASN A 42 -16.43 -6.20 6.62
C ASN A 42 -16.00 -6.61 8.04
N LEU A 43 -14.70 -6.73 8.29
CA LEU A 43 -14.12 -6.96 9.63
C LEU A 43 -13.88 -5.65 10.39
N GLY A 44 -14.25 -4.50 9.82
CA GLY A 44 -14.01 -3.19 10.44
C GLY A 44 -12.55 -2.72 10.32
N ILE A 45 -11.80 -3.25 9.36
CA ILE A 45 -10.40 -2.88 9.10
C ILE A 45 -10.35 -2.08 7.80
N GLY A 46 -9.79 -0.86 7.85
CA GLY A 46 -9.57 -0.04 6.66
C GLY A 46 -8.26 -0.41 5.95
N VAL A 47 -8.22 -0.20 4.64
CA VAL A 47 -7.03 -0.49 3.83
C VAL A 47 -6.42 0.79 3.27
N ILE A 48 -5.09 0.85 3.26
CA ILE A 48 -4.32 1.80 2.46
C ILE A 48 -3.35 1.06 1.54
N THR A 49 -3.18 1.54 0.32
CA THR A 49 -2.26 0.96 -0.67
C THR A 49 -1.12 1.93 -1.02
N GLU A 50 -0.10 1.42 -1.72
CA GLU A 50 1.14 2.16 -2.02
C GLU A 50 0.92 3.44 -2.84
N GLU A 51 -0.15 3.51 -3.63
CA GLU A 51 -0.51 4.66 -4.47
C GLU A 51 -0.82 5.94 -3.68
N PHE A 52 -1.06 5.82 -2.36
CA PHE A 52 -1.33 6.95 -1.47
C PHE A 52 -0.08 7.45 -0.71
N VAL A 53 1.10 6.96 -1.07
CA VAL A 53 2.38 7.45 -0.54
C VAL A 53 3.14 8.21 -1.63
N SER A 54 3.74 9.35 -1.28
CA SER A 54 4.48 10.16 -2.25
C SER A 54 5.76 9.43 -2.69
N LYS A 55 6.19 9.67 -3.93
CA LYS A 55 7.47 9.10 -4.42
C LYS A 55 8.67 9.59 -3.60
N ASP A 56 8.61 10.80 -3.08
CA ASP A 56 9.69 11.35 -2.25
C ASP A 56 9.80 10.60 -0.92
N ASP A 57 8.66 10.31 -0.28
CA ASP A 57 8.61 9.49 0.94
C ASP A 57 9.09 8.06 0.67
N ILE A 58 8.66 7.44 -0.44
CA ILE A 58 9.11 6.09 -0.86
C ILE A 58 10.63 6.08 -1.06
N ASN A 59 11.16 7.03 -1.84
CA ASN A 59 12.58 7.11 -2.13
C ASN A 59 13.40 7.39 -0.86
N TYR A 60 12.89 8.22 0.04
CA TYR A 60 13.52 8.48 1.33
C TYR A 60 13.69 7.19 2.15
N GLU A 61 12.67 6.34 2.22
CA GLU A 61 12.76 5.05 2.93
C GLU A 61 13.67 4.05 2.21
N VAL A 62 13.61 3.99 0.88
CA VAL A 62 14.47 3.11 0.07
C VAL A 62 15.95 3.50 0.20
N ASP A 63 16.25 4.78 0.38
CA ASP A 63 17.61 5.31 0.51
C ASP A 63 18.30 4.92 1.83
N LYS A 64 17.53 4.52 2.84
CA LYS A 64 18.06 3.99 4.10
C LYS A 64 18.60 2.56 3.94
N LEU A 65 18.24 1.85 2.87
CA LEU A 65 18.73 0.50 2.63
C LEU A 65 20.20 0.52 2.22
N PHE A 66 20.98 -0.43 2.76
CA PHE A 66 22.37 -0.66 2.34
C PHE A 66 22.50 -0.86 0.83
N LYS A 67 21.49 -1.45 0.19
CA LYS A 67 21.38 -1.60 -1.26
C LYS A 67 19.96 -1.35 -1.71
N ARG A 68 19.80 -0.42 -2.66
CA ARG A 68 18.51 -0.14 -3.32
C ARG A 68 18.05 -1.36 -4.14
N PRO A 69 16.78 -1.80 -4.00
CA PRO A 69 16.20 -2.81 -4.89
C PRO A 69 16.26 -2.36 -6.35
N PHE A 70 16.50 -3.32 -7.24
CA PHE A 70 16.59 -3.03 -8.68
C PHE A 70 15.22 -2.71 -9.28
N TRP A 71 14.21 -3.52 -8.95
CA TRP A 71 12.87 -3.41 -9.50
C TRP A 71 12.08 -2.26 -8.87
N THR A 72 11.46 -1.43 -9.70
CA THR A 72 10.65 -0.29 -9.28
C THR A 72 9.54 -0.70 -8.32
N PHE A 73 8.81 -1.77 -8.63
CA PHE A 73 7.75 -2.30 -7.75
C PHE A 73 8.26 -2.64 -6.35
N THR A 74 9.40 -3.32 -6.25
CA THR A 74 9.96 -3.65 -4.93
C THR A 74 10.34 -2.40 -4.15
N LYS A 75 10.84 -1.35 -4.83
CA LYS A 75 11.11 -0.05 -4.19
C LYS A 75 9.82 0.60 -3.72
N ASP A 76 8.80 0.65 -4.56
CA ASP A 76 7.53 1.31 -4.28
C ASP A 76 6.79 0.61 -3.13
N THR A 77 6.64 -0.72 -3.19
CA THR A 77 6.00 -1.51 -2.14
C THR A 77 6.77 -1.43 -0.81
N TYR A 78 8.11 -1.57 -0.84
CA TYR A 78 8.91 -1.46 0.38
C TYR A 78 8.84 -0.06 0.98
N GLY A 79 9.14 0.96 0.19
CA GLY A 79 9.23 2.34 0.66
C GLY A 79 7.89 2.84 1.20
N SER A 80 6.79 2.53 0.51
CA SER A 80 5.44 2.90 0.98
C SER A 80 5.06 2.17 2.28
N THR A 81 5.30 0.86 2.35
CA THR A 81 4.98 0.05 3.53
C THR A 81 5.76 0.52 4.75
N VAL A 82 7.07 0.74 4.60
CA VAL A 82 7.94 1.22 5.70
C VAL A 82 7.54 2.63 6.12
N TYR A 83 7.32 3.53 5.16
CA TYR A 83 6.88 4.89 5.46
C TYR A 83 5.58 4.90 6.28
N LEU A 84 4.60 4.10 5.87
CA LEU A 84 3.31 4.00 6.57
C LEU A 84 3.46 3.44 7.98
N ALA A 85 4.31 2.41 8.15
CA ALA A 85 4.58 1.81 9.45
C ALA A 85 5.33 2.76 10.38
N ASP A 86 6.44 3.36 9.93
CA ASP A 86 7.29 4.25 10.74
C ASP A 86 6.56 5.53 11.16
N ASN A 87 5.69 6.06 10.30
CA ASN A 87 4.87 7.24 10.62
C ASN A 87 3.57 6.89 11.37
N ARG A 88 3.39 5.63 11.80
CA ARG A 88 2.20 5.15 12.53
C ARG A 88 0.89 5.48 11.81
N LYS A 89 0.90 5.43 10.48
CA LYS A 89 -0.28 5.65 9.63
C LYS A 89 -1.13 4.38 9.49
N VAL A 90 -0.57 3.24 9.86
CA VAL A 90 -1.21 1.91 9.84
C VAL A 90 -0.84 1.13 11.11
N ASP A 91 -1.72 0.22 11.51
CA ASP A 91 -1.57 -0.68 12.66
C ASP A 91 -0.94 -2.03 12.26
N GLY A 92 -0.86 -2.34 10.97
CA GLY A 92 -0.35 -3.61 10.47
C GLY A 92 -0.12 -3.64 8.98
N ILE A 93 0.53 -4.73 8.54
CA ILE A 93 0.90 -4.99 7.15
C ILE A 93 0.27 -6.32 6.74
N VAL A 94 -0.38 -6.34 5.58
CA VAL A 94 -0.87 -7.54 4.90
C VAL A 94 -0.14 -7.62 3.55
N TYR A 95 0.55 -8.74 3.29
CA TYR A 95 1.32 -9.00 2.06
C TYR A 95 0.92 -10.34 1.44
#